data_AF-A0A348HFA1-F1
#
_entry.id   AF-A0A348HFA1-F1
#
_cell.length_a   1.000
_cell.length_b   1.000
_cell.length_c   1.000
_cell.angle_alpha   90.00
_cell.angle_beta   90.00
_cell.angle_gamma   90.00
#
_symmetry.space_group_name_H-M   'P 1'
#
loop_
_entity.id
_entity.type
_entity.pdbx_description
1 polymer ?
#
loop_
_entity_poly.entity_id
_entity_poly.type
_entity_poly.pdbx_seq_one_letter_code
_entity_poly.pdbx_strand_id
1 'polypeptide(L)'
;MFKQQYLFTLAGLLLLVIAVMSCRDKGNPRRWFTGLFWGLYGLIFLVDDWAIPLLDPITPLGSTGARTLHVGVGMVVVVMALIAGFGGVRLGRYHARSDAQRQ
;
A
#
# COMPACT_ATOMS: atom_id res chain seq x y z
N MET A 1 27.17 9.51 -5.96
CA MET A 1 26.14 10.30 -5.24
C MET A 1 24.88 9.47 -5.13
N PHE A 2 24.39 9.23 -3.93
CA PHE A 2 23.13 8.50 -3.71
C PHE A 2 21.95 9.40 -4.13
N LYS A 3 21.09 8.91 -5.03
CA LYS A 3 19.87 9.64 -5.43
C LYS A 3 18.70 9.19 -4.56
N GLN A 4 17.93 10.15 -4.05
CA GLN A 4 16.76 9.89 -3.19
C GLN A 4 15.71 9.01 -3.88
N GLN A 5 15.64 9.07 -5.22
CA GLN A 5 14.80 8.22 -6.05
C GLN A 5 15.00 6.72 -5.76
N TYR A 6 16.24 6.25 -5.57
CA TYR A 6 16.51 4.84 -5.27
C TYR A 6 15.91 4.39 -3.94
N LEU A 7 15.87 5.27 -2.94
CA LEU A 7 15.27 4.96 -1.64
C LEU A 7 13.75 4.82 -1.76
N PHE A 8 13.10 5.68 -2.54
CA PHE A 8 11.66 5.60 -2.76
C PHE A 8 11.26 4.38 -3.59
N THR A 9 12.01 4.07 -4.66
CA THR A 9 11.79 2.84 -5.42
C THR A 9 11.95 1.60 -4.54
N LEU A 10 12.99 1.55 -3.71
CA LEU A 10 13.23 0.42 -2.81
C LEU A 10 12.12 0.30 -1.74
N ALA A 11 11.71 1.41 -1.14
CA ALA A 11 10.62 1.44 -0.16
C ALA A 11 9.30 0.94 -0.78
N GLY A 12 8.96 1.42 -1.98
CA GLY A 12 7.77 0.98 -2.70
C GLY A 12 7.80 -0.51 -3.02
N LEU A 13 8.94 -1.04 -3.48
CA LEU A 13 9.13 -2.47 -3.71
C LEU A 13 8.96 -3.30 -2.43
N LEU A 14 9.56 -2.88 -1.32
CA LEU A 14 9.41 -3.55 -0.03
C LEU A 14 7.94 -3.59 0.42
N LEU A 15 7.22 -2.48 0.23
CA LEU A 15 5.79 -2.40 0.54
C LEU A 15 4.95 -3.30 -0.36
N LEU A 16 5.27 -3.43 -1.66
CA LEU A 16 4.62 -4.39 -2.54
C LEU A 16 4.87 -5.84 -2.13
N VAL A 17 6.08 -6.16 -1.67
CA VAL A 17 6.37 -7.49 -1.11
C VAL A 17 5.50 -7.75 0.13
N ILE A 18 5.40 -6.78 1.03
CA ILE A 18 4.52 -6.87 2.21
C ILE A 18 3.05 -7.03 1.79
N ALA A 19 2.61 -6.34 0.74
CA ALA A 19 1.26 -6.47 0.20
C ALA A 19 0.98 -7.90 -0.30
N VAL A 20 1.91 -8.48 -1.06
CA VAL A 20 1.80 -9.86 -1.56
C VAL A 20 1.80 -10.86 -0.40
N MET A 21 2.70 -10.69 0.58
CA MET A 21 2.73 -11.51 1.78
C MET A 21 1.42 -11.41 2.57
N SER A 22 0.90 -10.20 2.72
CA SER A 22 -0.37 -9.93 3.42
C SER A 22 -1.56 -10.56 2.71
N CYS A 23 -1.63 -10.53 1.38
CA CYS A 23 -2.65 -11.24 0.59
C CYS A 23 -2.55 -12.76 0.75
N ARG A 24 -1.33 -13.30 0.87
CA ARG A 24 -1.06 -14.74 1.00
C ARG A 24 -1.22 -15.26 2.43
N ASP A 25 -1.36 -14.38 3.42
CA ASP A 25 -1.57 -14.77 4.80
C ASP A 25 -2.93 -15.45 5.00
N LYS A 26 -2.90 -16.79 5.11
CA LYS A 26 -4.08 -17.61 5.32
C LYS A 26 -4.68 -17.46 6.73
N GLY A 27 -3.90 -16.97 7.70
CA GLY A 27 -4.33 -16.74 9.07
C GLY A 27 -5.14 -15.45 9.26
N ASN A 28 -5.17 -14.57 8.25
CA ASN A 28 -5.90 -13.32 8.31
C ASN A 28 -7.26 -13.42 7.57
N PRO A 29 -8.40 -13.25 8.26
CA PRO A 29 -9.71 -13.22 7.60
C PRO A 29 -9.91 -11.99 6.71
N ARG A 30 -9.11 -10.93 6.87
CA ARG A 30 -9.16 -9.69 6.06
C ARG A 30 -7.93 -9.50 5.16
N ARG A 31 -7.22 -10.60 4.84
CA ARG A 31 -5.97 -10.62 4.05
C ARG A 31 -5.99 -9.76 2.79
N TRP A 32 -7.13 -9.73 2.08
CA TRP A 32 -7.31 -8.96 0.85
C TRP A 32 -7.33 -7.45 1.10
N PHE A 33 -8.02 -6.99 2.15
CA PHE A 33 -8.04 -5.57 2.52
C PHE A 33 -6.71 -5.10 3.10
N THR A 34 -6.05 -5.94 3.91
CA THR A 34 -4.69 -5.65 4.42
C THR A 34 -3.68 -5.59 3.27
N GLY A 35 -3.69 -6.54 2.35
CA GLY A 35 -2.81 -6.52 1.19
C GLY A 35 -3.10 -5.37 0.22
N LEU A 36 -4.37 -5.02 0.01
CA LEU A 36 -4.75 -3.87 -0.81
C LEU A 36 -4.31 -2.55 -0.18
N PHE A 37 -4.40 -2.40 1.14
CA PHE A 37 -3.85 -1.25 1.86
C PHE A 37 -2.34 -1.10 1.63
N TRP A 38 -1.57 -2.16 1.90
CA TRP A 38 -0.12 -2.14 1.70
C TRP A 38 0.27 -1.99 0.21
N GLY A 39 -0.54 -2.53 -0.69
CA GLY A 39 -0.34 -2.44 -2.14
C GLY A 39 -0.54 -1.02 -2.67
N LEU A 40 -1.64 -0.37 -2.28
CA LEU A 40 -1.89 1.05 -2.60
C LEU A 40 -0.79 1.94 -2.03
N TYR A 41 -0.32 1.63 -0.81
CA TYR A 41 0.76 2.39 -0.17
C TYR A 41 2.09 2.23 -0.91
N GLY A 42 2.47 1.00 -1.27
CA GLY A 42 3.67 0.73 -2.05
C GLY A 42 3.61 1.35 -3.44
N LEU A 43 2.42 1.38 -4.04
CA LEU A 43 2.21 2.02 -5.34
C LEU A 43 2.46 3.53 -5.27
N ILE A 44 1.99 4.24 -4.23
CA ILE A 44 2.27 5.68 -4.03
C ILE A 44 3.78 5.96 -4.02
N PHE A 45 4.58 5.09 -3.39
CA PHE A 45 6.04 5.23 -3.34
C PHE A 45 6.75 4.93 -4.66
N LEU A 46 6.08 4.24 -5.59
CA LEU A 46 6.57 3.95 -6.94
C LEU A 46 6.11 4.99 -7.97
N VAL A 47 5.13 5.84 -7.62
CA VAL A 47 4.72 6.97 -8.46
C VAL A 47 5.85 8.00 -8.49
N ASP A 48 6.49 8.09 -9.63
CA ASP A 48 7.57 9.01 -9.94
C ASP A 48 7.34 9.59 -11.35
N ASP A 49 8.25 10.40 -11.88
CA ASP A 49 8.06 11.09 -13.18
C ASP A 49 7.74 10.15 -14.34
N TRP A 50 8.19 8.89 -14.29
CA TRP A 50 7.90 7.87 -15.30
C TRP A 50 6.47 7.32 -15.23
N ALA A 51 5.81 7.42 -14.08
CA ALA A 51 4.47 6.89 -13.85
C ALA A 51 3.37 7.87 -14.33
N ILE A 52 3.70 9.14 -14.51
CA ILE A 52 2.80 10.21 -14.99
C ILE A 52 2.02 9.80 -16.25
N PRO A 53 2.65 9.37 -17.37
CA PRO A 53 1.92 8.97 -18.57
C PRO A 53 1.05 7.71 -18.38
N LEU A 54 1.37 6.88 -17.39
CA LEU A 54 0.63 5.64 -17.10
C LEU A 54 -0.62 5.89 -16.24
N LEU A 55 -0.58 6.92 -15.38
CA LEU A 55 -1.68 7.33 -14.52
C LEU A 55 -2.61 8.38 -15.16
N ASP A 56 -2.18 9.06 -16.22
CA ASP A 56 -2.97 10.02 -16.99
C ASP A 56 -4.36 9.48 -17.44
N PRO A 57 -4.50 8.22 -17.88
CA PRO A 57 -5.82 7.66 -18.25
C PRO A 57 -6.75 7.44 -17.06
N ILE A 58 -6.19 7.21 -15.87
CA ILE A 58 -6.92 6.84 -14.65
C ILE A 58 -7.26 8.09 -13.81
N THR A 59 -6.45 9.16 -13.98
CA THR A 59 -6.61 10.45 -13.31
C THR A 59 -6.67 11.61 -14.31
N PRO A 60 -7.65 11.64 -15.24
CA PRO A 60 -7.71 12.58 -16.37
C PRO A 60 -8.08 14.04 -15.97
N LEU A 61 -7.76 14.48 -14.75
CA LEU A 61 -8.15 15.79 -14.23
C LEU A 61 -7.07 16.84 -14.50
N GLY A 62 -6.97 17.28 -15.76
CA GLY A 62 -6.34 18.54 -16.15
C GLY A 62 -4.82 18.52 -16.30
N SER A 63 -4.36 19.03 -17.44
CA SER A 63 -2.97 19.19 -17.88
C SER A 63 -2.16 20.15 -17.00
N THR A 64 -1.75 19.72 -15.81
CA THR A 64 -0.67 20.35 -15.03
C THR A 64 0.01 19.26 -14.19
N GLY A 65 1.03 18.62 -14.76
CA GLY A 65 1.56 17.31 -14.33
C GLY A 65 1.83 17.12 -12.84
N ALA A 66 2.24 18.15 -12.09
CA ALA A 66 2.50 18.03 -10.65
C ALA A 66 1.23 18.08 -9.78
N ARG A 67 0.25 18.94 -10.11
CA ARG A 67 -0.94 19.15 -9.29
C ARG A 67 -1.86 17.93 -9.31
N THR A 68 -2.01 17.33 -10.48
CA THR A 68 -2.89 16.16 -10.69
C THR A 68 -2.39 14.95 -9.91
N LEU A 69 -1.07 14.75 -9.85
CA LEU A 69 -0.45 13.68 -9.03
C LEU A 69 -0.73 13.87 -7.55
N HIS A 70 -0.56 15.09 -7.02
CA HIS A 70 -0.82 15.35 -5.60
C HIS A 70 -2.29 15.10 -5.23
N VAL A 71 -3.23 15.49 -6.11
CA VAL A 71 -4.66 15.21 -5.91
C VAL A 71 -4.96 13.71 -6.00
N GLY A 72 -4.36 13.00 -6.96
CA GLY A 72 -4.48 11.55 -7.11
C GLY A 72 -3.96 10.79 -5.90
N VAL A 73 -2.76 11.13 -5.42
CA VAL A 73 -2.20 10.57 -4.18
C VAL A 73 -3.10 10.87 -2.99
N GLY A 74 -3.63 12.10 -2.89
CA GLY A 74 -4.60 12.47 -1.85
C GLY A 74 -5.86 11.59 -1.87
N MET A 75 -6.41 11.32 -3.05
CA MET A 75 -7.56 10.42 -3.22
C MET A 75 -7.24 8.99 -2.77
N VAL A 76 -6.08 8.45 -3.18
CA VAL A 76 -5.64 7.11 -2.77
C VAL A 76 -5.49 7.03 -1.25
N VAL A 77 -4.93 8.06 -0.62
CA VAL A 77 -4.79 8.14 0.84
C VAL A 77 -6.17 8.17 1.53
N VAL A 78 -7.15 8.88 0.98
CA VAL A 78 -8.53 8.86 1.51
C VAL A 78 -9.14 7.46 1.41
N VAL A 79 -8.98 6.77 0.27
CA VAL A 79 -9.44 5.39 0.10
C VAL A 79 -8.78 4.46 1.11
N MET A 80 -7.46 4.57 1.30
CA MET A 80 -6.73 3.82 2.32
C MET A 80 -7.23 4.09 3.73
N ALA A 81 -7.53 5.36 4.06
CA ALA A 81 -8.07 5.76 5.35
C ALA A 81 -9.46 5.15 5.59
N LEU A 82 -10.32 5.09 4.57
CA LEU A 82 -11.61 4.42 4.66
C LEU A 82 -11.45 2.91 4.87
N ILE A 83 -10.57 2.26 4.11
CA ILE A 83 -10.26 0.83 4.27
C ILE A 83 -9.78 0.54 5.70
N ALA A 84 -8.89 1.38 6.24
CA ALA A 84 -8.40 1.25 7.61
C ALA A 84 -9.50 1.54 8.64
N GLY A 85 -10.26 2.63 8.46
CA GLY A 85 -11.27 3.13 9.40
C GLY A 85 -12.50 2.22 9.55
N PHE A 86 -12.91 1.53 8.48
CA PHE A 86 -13.95 0.48 8.55
C PHE A 86 -13.39 -0.88 9.06
N GLY A 87 -12.15 -0.88 9.57
CA GLY A 87 -11.48 -2.03 10.18
C GLY A 87 -10.93 -3.04 9.17
N GLY A 88 -10.83 -2.68 7.88
CA GLY A 88 -10.33 -3.54 6.80
C GLY A 88 -8.92 -4.09 7.07
N VAL A 89 -8.11 -3.35 7.84
CA VAL A 89 -6.78 -3.79 8.28
C VAL A 89 -6.89 -4.40 9.68
N ARG A 90 -6.71 -5.72 9.77
CA ARG A 90 -6.69 -6.44 11.06
C ARG A 90 -5.50 -7.38 11.11
N LEU A 91 -4.84 -7.45 12.28
CA LEU A 91 -3.84 -8.47 12.55
C LEU A 91 -4.51 -9.85 12.61
N GLY A 92 -3.86 -10.84 11.99
CA GLY A 92 -4.27 -12.24 12.12
C GLY A 92 -4.31 -12.64 13.59
N ARG A 93 -5.32 -13.42 13.98
CA ARG A 93 -5.36 -14.01 15.33
C ARG A 93 -4.33 -15.13 15.38
N TYR A 94 -3.11 -14.83 15.81
CA TYR A 94 -2.19 -15.86 16.27
C TYR A 94 -2.68 -16.32 17.63
N HIS A 95 -3.13 -17.58 17.72
CA HIS A 95 -3.35 -18.23 19.01
C HIS A 95 -2.03 -18.14 19.78
N ALA A 96 -1.99 -17.30 20.81
CA ALA A 96 -0.91 -17.35 21.78
C ALA A 96 -0.93 -18.77 22.37
N ARG A 97 0.17 -19.53 22.25
CA ARG A 97 0.27 -20.86 22.88
C ARG A 97 -0.16 -20.74 24.34
N SER A 98 -1.14 -21.54 24.76
CA SER A 98 -1.49 -21.70 26.16
C SER A 98 -0.28 -22.21 26.94
N ASP A 99 -0.14 -21.81 28.21
CA ASP A 99 1.03 -22.14 29.04
C ASP A 99 1.28 -23.66 29.16
N ALA A 100 0.26 -24.50 28.95
CA ALA A 100 0.38 -25.97 28.86
C ALA A 100 1.19 -26.50 27.66
N GLN A 101 1.45 -25.70 26.61
CA GLN A 101 2.34 -26.04 25.48
C GLN A 101 3.72 -25.36 25.58
N ARG A 102 4.00 -24.67 26.69
CA ARG A 102 5.33 -24.08 27.01
C ARG A 102 6.17 -24.97 27.93
N GLN A 103 5.57 -26.03 28.49
CA GLN A 103 6.25 -27.10 29.22
C GLN A 103 6.52 -28.26 28.27
#